data_AF-A0A1H0HI33-F1
#
_entry.id   AF-A0A1H0HI33-F1
#
_cell.length_a   1.000
_cell.length_b   1.000
_cell.length_c   1.000
_cell.angle_alpha   90.00
_cell.angle_beta   90.00
_cell.angle_gamma   90.00
#
_symmetry.space_group_name_H-M   'P 1'
#
loop_
_entity.id
_entity.type
_entity.pdbx_description
1 polymer ?
#
loop_
_entity_poly.entity_id
_entity_poly.type
_entity_poly.pdbx_seq_one_letter_code
_entity_poly.pdbx_strand_id
1 'polypeptide(L)'
;MAKIYQFPTQRQKRLGLADLFSPEEVNTYKKYFTDSDDWQQSGKDQAIYQGYPWMTPCEPVRGDMVWYVNEKLGFGTWVINKSSANTVENTDLVWGWSPFVRKSPAPIHEPLNLTQKEMRHHIVWIVDEEEYGQYGLVTNKGELWVPHPRPVHWRDHNAAYSNL
;
A
#
# COMPACT_ATOMS: atom_id res chain seq x y z
N MET A 1 -49.87 10.69 -17.43
CA MET A 1 -48.72 11.38 -16.79
C MET A 1 -48.01 10.39 -15.89
N ALA A 2 -46.73 10.11 -16.14
CA ALA A 2 -45.94 9.21 -15.28
C ALA A 2 -45.41 9.98 -14.06
N LYS A 3 -45.56 9.41 -12.86
CA LYS A 3 -45.03 9.96 -11.62
C LYS A 3 -43.57 9.50 -11.48
N ILE A 4 -42.62 10.42 -11.63
CA ILE A 4 -41.20 10.14 -11.38
C ILE A 4 -41.00 10.16 -9.87
N TYR A 5 -40.65 9.01 -9.29
CA TYR A 5 -40.20 8.90 -7.91
C TYR A 5 -38.69 9.10 -7.88
N GLN A 6 -38.23 10.25 -7.37
CA GLN A 6 -36.82 10.43 -7.02
C GLN A 6 -36.57 9.75 -5.68
N PHE A 7 -35.87 8.61 -5.72
CA PHE A 7 -35.32 8.03 -4.52
C PHE A 7 -34.13 8.88 -4.07
N PRO A 8 -34.07 9.36 -2.82
CA PRO A 8 -32.89 10.04 -2.32
C PRO A 8 -31.78 9.01 -2.17
N THR A 9 -30.96 8.84 -3.21
CA THR A 9 -29.68 8.17 -3.08
C THR A 9 -28.71 9.19 -2.50
N GLN A 10 -28.63 9.24 -1.17
CA GLN A 10 -27.45 9.76 -0.47
C GLN A 10 -26.28 8.82 -0.74
N ARG A 11 -25.80 8.74 -1.99
CA ARG A 11 -24.49 8.15 -2.26
C ARG A 11 -23.48 9.15 -1.72
N GLN A 12 -22.96 8.90 -0.52
CA GLN A 12 -21.73 9.53 -0.06
C GLN A 12 -20.67 9.29 -1.14
N LYS A 13 -20.20 10.37 -1.77
CA LYS A 13 -19.13 10.31 -2.76
C LYS A 13 -17.86 9.89 -2.01
N ARG A 14 -17.37 8.67 -2.24
CA ARG A 14 -16.02 8.28 -1.79
C ARG A 14 -15.02 9.19 -2.51
N LEU A 15 -14.17 9.84 -1.74
CA LEU A 15 -13.13 10.73 -2.29
C LEU A 15 -12.15 9.88 -3.10
N GLY A 16 -11.93 10.29 -4.35
CA GLY A 16 -10.92 9.69 -5.19
C GLY A 16 -9.58 10.42 -5.07
N LEU A 17 -8.54 9.87 -5.69
CA LEU A 17 -7.22 10.48 -5.81
C LEU A 17 -7.25 11.97 -6.18
N ALA A 18 -8.05 12.34 -7.19
CA ALA A 18 -8.15 13.72 -7.67
C ALA A 18 -8.90 14.66 -6.73
N ASP A 19 -9.66 14.13 -5.76
CA ASP A 19 -10.29 14.92 -4.72
C ASP A 19 -9.32 15.21 -3.55
N LEU A 20 -8.24 14.41 -3.42
CA LEU A 20 -7.37 14.37 -2.24
C LEU A 20 -5.95 14.90 -2.48
N PHE A 21 -5.46 14.78 -3.71
CA PHE A 21 -4.07 15.07 -4.06
C PHE A 21 -3.97 16.05 -5.23
N SER A 22 -2.84 16.75 -5.31
CA SER A 22 -2.57 17.66 -6.41
C SER A 22 -2.51 16.91 -7.76
N PRO A 23 -2.79 17.58 -8.89
CA PRO A 23 -2.67 16.95 -10.21
C PRO A 23 -1.28 16.34 -10.47
N GLU A 24 -0.21 16.93 -9.95
CA GLU A 24 1.16 16.42 -10.07
C GLU A 24 1.36 15.10 -9.34
N GLU A 25 0.90 15.00 -8.08
CA GLU A 25 0.95 13.77 -7.29
C GLU A 25 0.13 12.65 -7.93
N VAL A 26 -1.08 12.98 -8.43
CA VAL A 26 -1.93 12.03 -9.12
C VAL A 26 -1.27 11.53 -10.42
N ASN A 27 -0.64 12.43 -11.18
CA ASN A 27 0.06 12.05 -12.41
C ASN A 27 1.28 11.19 -12.12
N THR A 28 2.06 11.53 -11.10
CA THR A 28 3.21 10.72 -10.64
C THR A 28 2.76 9.32 -10.22
N TYR A 29 1.68 9.23 -9.43
CA TYR A 29 1.10 7.95 -9.03
C TYR A 29 0.65 7.14 -10.25
N LYS A 30 -0.13 7.72 -11.16
CA LYS A 30 -0.58 7.03 -12.37
C LYS A 30 0.58 6.57 -13.25
N LYS A 31 1.59 7.42 -13.44
CA LYS A 31 2.78 7.10 -14.20
C LYS A 31 3.52 5.90 -13.61
N TYR A 32 3.66 5.83 -12.29
CA TYR A 32 4.24 4.67 -11.63
C TYR A 32 3.53 3.38 -12.02
N PHE A 33 2.20 3.34 -11.97
CA PHE A 33 1.44 2.13 -12.37
C PHE A 33 1.59 1.81 -13.85
N THR A 34 1.57 2.81 -14.73
CA THR A 34 1.80 2.61 -16.17
C THR A 34 3.20 2.04 -16.44
N ASP A 35 4.24 2.63 -15.86
CA ASP A 35 5.62 2.13 -15.99
C ASP A 35 5.76 0.72 -15.38
N SER A 36 4.91 0.38 -14.41
CA SER A 36 4.89 -0.95 -13.78
C SER A 36 4.21 -2.03 -14.61
N ASP A 37 3.19 -1.69 -15.39
CA ASP A 37 2.55 -2.64 -16.32
C ASP A 37 3.55 -3.12 -17.38
N ASP A 38 4.41 -2.22 -17.87
CA ASP A 38 5.51 -2.55 -18.78
C ASP A 38 6.55 -3.45 -18.09
N TRP A 39 6.87 -3.17 -16.83
CA TRP A 39 7.76 -4.01 -16.02
C TRP A 39 7.18 -5.43 -15.80
N GLN A 40 5.88 -5.57 -15.54
CA GLN A 40 5.28 -6.89 -15.31
C GLN A 40 5.45 -7.85 -16.48
N GLN A 41 5.52 -7.33 -17.71
CA GLN A 41 5.65 -8.14 -18.92
C GLN A 41 7.06 -8.68 -19.15
N SER A 42 8.09 -8.06 -18.57
CA SER A 42 9.51 -8.34 -18.92
C SER A 42 10.44 -8.55 -17.73
N GLY A 43 10.18 -7.88 -16.60
CA GLY A 43 11.03 -7.90 -15.41
C GLY A 43 10.54 -8.79 -14.27
N LYS A 44 9.24 -9.17 -14.27
CA LYS A 44 8.64 -9.95 -13.18
C LYS A 44 9.36 -11.27 -12.94
N ASP A 45 9.64 -12.04 -13.98
CA ASP A 45 10.30 -13.35 -13.84
C ASP A 45 11.71 -13.25 -13.23
N GLN A 46 12.40 -12.12 -13.45
CA GLN A 46 13.74 -11.89 -12.89
C GLN A 46 13.70 -11.50 -11.41
N ALA A 47 12.56 -11.00 -10.93
CA ALA A 47 12.35 -10.59 -9.55
C ALA A 47 11.68 -11.66 -8.68
N ILE A 48 11.31 -12.81 -9.23
CA ILE A 48 10.67 -13.90 -8.50
C ILE A 48 11.71 -14.99 -8.22
N TYR A 49 11.78 -15.45 -6.97
CA TYR A 49 12.62 -16.58 -6.56
C TYR A 49 11.77 -17.84 -6.42
N GLN A 50 12.43 -19.00 -6.43
CA GLN A 50 11.77 -20.29 -6.28
C GLN A 50 11.06 -20.38 -4.93
N GLY A 51 9.76 -20.72 -4.94
CA GLY A 51 8.94 -20.87 -3.73
C GLY A 51 8.17 -19.61 -3.32
N TYR A 52 8.38 -18.47 -4.00
CA TYR A 52 7.59 -17.26 -3.77
C TYR A 52 6.11 -17.43 -4.18
N PRO A 53 5.13 -16.85 -3.44
CA PRO A 53 5.26 -16.17 -2.15
C PRO A 53 5.27 -17.06 -0.89
N TRP A 54 5.13 -18.38 -0.99
CA TRP A 54 4.94 -19.26 0.18
C TRP A 54 6.19 -19.44 1.04
N MET A 55 7.38 -19.17 0.50
CA MET A 55 8.64 -19.19 1.22
C MET A 55 9.16 -17.77 1.41
N THR A 56 9.74 -17.47 2.57
CA THR A 56 10.45 -16.20 2.78
C THR A 56 11.70 -16.15 1.90
N PRO A 57 12.11 -14.95 1.45
CA PRO A 57 13.33 -14.82 0.64
C PRO A 57 14.61 -14.98 1.47
N CYS A 58 14.53 -14.67 2.77
CA CYS A 58 15.63 -14.72 3.73
C CYS A 58 15.07 -14.87 5.16
N GLU A 59 15.96 -15.03 6.14
CA GLU A 59 15.61 -14.80 7.54
C GLU A 59 15.26 -13.31 7.76
N PRO A 60 14.34 -12.99 8.68
CA PRO A 60 13.97 -11.61 8.94
C PRO A 60 15.16 -10.83 9.54
N VAL A 61 15.45 -9.66 8.98
CA VAL A 61 16.55 -8.80 9.45
C VAL A 61 16.25 -8.21 10.84
N ARG A 62 14.97 -8.09 11.21
CA ARG A 62 14.49 -7.61 12.50
C ARG A 62 13.51 -8.60 13.12
N GLY A 63 13.45 -8.66 14.45
CA GLY A 63 12.54 -9.58 15.16
C GLY A 63 11.06 -9.22 15.05
N ASP A 64 10.71 -8.03 14.57
CA ASP A 64 9.34 -7.55 14.36
C ASP A 64 8.86 -7.68 12.90
N MET A 65 9.67 -8.26 12.02
CA MET A 65 9.29 -8.52 10.64
C MET A 65 8.49 -9.81 10.53
N VAL A 66 7.33 -9.72 9.87
CA VAL A 66 6.48 -10.87 9.58
C VAL A 66 6.33 -11.02 8.07
N TRP A 67 6.46 -12.23 7.55
CA TRP A 67 6.20 -12.49 6.14
C TRP A 67 4.69 -12.65 5.91
N TYR A 68 4.13 -11.72 5.14
CA TYR A 68 2.73 -11.76 4.75
C TYR A 68 2.58 -12.41 3.38
N VAL A 69 1.55 -13.26 3.24
CA VAL A 69 1.18 -13.90 1.98
C VAL A 69 -0.29 -13.64 1.68
N ASN A 70 -0.55 -13.09 0.50
CA ASN A 70 -1.88 -13.08 -0.12
C ASN A 70 -1.93 -14.18 -1.18
N GLU A 71 -2.52 -15.32 -0.83
CA GLU A 71 -2.59 -16.49 -1.71
C GLU A 71 -3.39 -16.21 -2.99
N LYS A 72 -4.49 -15.46 -2.88
CA LYS A 72 -5.38 -15.15 -4.01
C LYS A 72 -4.65 -14.37 -5.10
N LEU A 73 -3.74 -13.48 -4.72
CA LEU A 73 -2.97 -12.64 -5.64
C LEU A 73 -1.57 -13.19 -5.95
N GLY A 74 -1.17 -14.31 -5.35
CA GLY A 74 0.17 -14.86 -5.50
C GLY A 74 1.26 -13.87 -5.05
N PHE A 75 0.97 -13.13 -3.98
CA PHE A 75 1.79 -12.01 -3.52
C PHE A 75 2.32 -12.24 -2.10
N GLY A 76 3.56 -11.84 -1.85
CA GLY A 76 4.17 -11.88 -0.54
C GLY A 76 5.17 -10.75 -0.31
N THR A 77 5.22 -10.24 0.91
CA THR A 77 6.14 -9.17 1.31
C THR A 77 6.36 -9.20 2.83
N TRP A 78 7.46 -8.62 3.27
CA TRP A 78 7.67 -8.38 4.68
C TRP A 78 6.73 -7.29 5.19
N VAL A 79 6.29 -7.41 6.44
CA VAL A 79 5.49 -6.42 7.14
C VAL A 79 6.18 -6.07 8.45
N ILE A 80 6.28 -4.77 8.72
CA ILE A 80 6.60 -4.24 10.05
C ILE A 80 5.40 -3.42 10.47
N ASN A 81 4.68 -3.92 11.47
CA ASN A 81 3.48 -3.27 11.97
C ASN A 81 3.73 -2.64 13.34
N LYS A 82 3.81 -1.31 13.39
CA LYS A 82 4.00 -0.57 14.65
C LYS A 82 2.71 -0.31 15.40
N SER A 83 1.56 -0.54 14.77
CA SER A 83 0.25 -0.44 15.43
C SER A 83 -0.02 -1.66 16.31
N SER A 84 -1.05 -1.59 17.15
CA SER A 84 -1.58 -2.74 17.88
C SER A 84 -2.54 -3.60 17.06
N ALA A 85 -2.83 -3.23 15.82
CA ALA A 85 -3.81 -3.92 14.99
C ALA A 85 -3.25 -5.22 14.40
N ASN A 86 -4.14 -6.18 14.14
CA ASN A 86 -3.76 -7.37 13.38
C ASN A 86 -3.49 -7.01 11.92
N THR A 87 -2.55 -7.71 11.28
CA THR A 87 -2.24 -7.57 9.85
C THR A 87 -3.39 -8.13 9.00
N VAL A 88 -4.45 -7.34 8.86
CA VAL A 88 -5.64 -7.64 8.06
C VAL A 88 -5.83 -6.53 7.02
N GLU A 89 -6.25 -6.92 5.82
CA GLU A 89 -6.49 -6.00 4.72
C GLU A 89 -7.68 -5.08 5.04
N ASN A 90 -7.44 -3.76 4.93
CA ASN A 90 -8.52 -2.79 5.00
C ASN A 90 -9.11 -2.56 3.60
N THR A 91 -10.33 -3.04 3.38
CA THR A 91 -11.03 -2.96 2.08
C THR A 91 -11.63 -1.58 1.80
N ASP A 92 -11.66 -0.67 2.78
CA ASP A 92 -12.15 0.69 2.57
C ASP A 92 -11.17 1.58 1.81
N LEU A 93 -9.90 1.14 1.66
CA LEU A 93 -8.85 1.80 0.88
C LEU A 93 -8.72 3.30 1.22
N VAL A 94 -8.75 3.61 2.51
CA VAL A 94 -8.62 4.98 3.02
C VAL A 94 -7.22 5.52 2.72
N TRP A 95 -7.14 6.69 2.10
CA TRP A 95 -5.89 7.31 1.66
C TRP A 95 -5.18 8.02 2.81
N GLY A 96 -3.84 7.95 2.84
CA GLY A 96 -3.01 8.71 3.78
C GLY A 96 -2.57 10.06 3.19
N TRP A 97 -1.44 10.59 3.67
CA TRP A 97 -0.86 11.87 3.20
C TRP A 97 -0.20 11.81 1.82
N SER A 98 -0.18 10.64 1.18
CA SER A 98 0.37 10.44 -0.16
C SER A 98 -0.47 9.41 -0.91
N PRO A 99 -0.53 9.49 -2.26
CA PRO A 99 -1.12 8.44 -3.09
C PRO A 99 -0.54 7.04 -2.88
N PHE A 100 0.61 6.89 -2.22
CA PHE A 100 1.24 5.60 -1.91
C PHE A 100 1.06 5.16 -0.45
N VAL A 101 0.28 5.91 0.33
CA VAL A 101 0.02 5.63 1.74
C VAL A 101 -1.46 5.27 1.91
N ARG A 102 -1.73 4.20 2.64
CA ARG A 102 -3.08 3.68 2.86
C ARG A 102 -3.27 3.29 4.31
N LYS A 103 -4.46 3.52 4.86
CA LYS A 103 -4.80 2.98 6.17
C LYS A 103 -5.07 1.49 6.06
N SER A 104 -4.03 0.67 6.16
CA SER A 104 -4.11 -0.78 6.07
C SER A 104 -2.92 -1.42 6.79
N PRO A 105 -3.17 -2.19 7.87
CA PRO A 105 -2.14 -3.00 8.51
C PRO A 105 -1.57 -4.09 7.60
N ALA A 106 -2.36 -4.63 6.67
CA ALA A 106 -1.87 -5.55 5.65
C ALA A 106 -1.42 -4.80 4.38
N PRO A 107 -0.41 -5.33 3.68
CA PRO A 107 0.11 -4.75 2.45
C PRO A 107 -0.92 -4.78 1.32
N ILE A 108 -0.94 -3.71 0.55
CA ILE A 108 -1.77 -3.59 -0.64
C ILE A 108 -0.98 -4.09 -1.84
N HIS A 109 -1.58 -4.99 -2.63
CA HIS A 109 -0.92 -5.53 -3.80
C HIS A 109 -0.82 -4.46 -4.89
N GLU A 110 0.35 -3.84 -4.94
CA GLU A 110 0.75 -2.87 -5.97
C GLU A 110 1.95 -3.44 -6.72
N PRO A 111 2.13 -3.07 -7.99
CA PRO A 111 3.20 -3.64 -8.80
C PRO A 111 4.55 -3.08 -8.34
N LEU A 112 5.31 -3.90 -7.62
CA LEU A 112 6.64 -3.56 -7.17
C LEU A 112 7.63 -3.77 -8.33
N ASN A 113 8.11 -2.67 -8.93
CA ASN A 113 9.08 -2.68 -10.04
C ASN A 113 10.49 -3.08 -9.60
N LEU A 114 10.64 -4.33 -9.16
CA LEU A 114 11.91 -4.85 -8.69
C LEU A 114 12.77 -5.29 -9.86
N THR A 115 14.01 -4.83 -9.92
CA THR A 115 14.92 -5.22 -11.00
C THR A 115 15.63 -6.55 -10.73
N GLN A 116 15.64 -7.02 -9.49
CA GLN A 116 16.29 -8.26 -9.07
C GLN A 116 15.58 -8.88 -7.84
N LYS A 117 15.61 -10.21 -7.73
CA LYS A 117 14.94 -10.96 -6.65
C LYS A 117 15.44 -10.58 -5.26
N GLU A 118 16.72 -10.22 -5.12
CA GLU A 118 17.37 -9.85 -3.85
C GLU A 118 16.73 -8.61 -3.22
N MET A 119 16.09 -7.74 -4.02
CA MET A 119 15.37 -6.58 -3.47
C MET A 119 14.23 -7.00 -2.54
N ARG A 120 13.66 -8.20 -2.69
CA ARG A 120 12.62 -8.72 -1.80
C ARG A 120 13.10 -9.00 -0.38
N HIS A 121 14.42 -9.07 -0.17
CA HIS A 121 15.00 -9.17 1.17
C HIS A 121 14.81 -7.87 1.95
N HIS A 122 14.66 -6.75 1.23
CA HIS A 122 14.65 -5.39 1.79
C HIS A 122 13.30 -4.72 1.69
N ILE A 123 12.45 -5.07 0.71
CA ILE A 123 11.14 -4.45 0.57
C ILE A 123 10.23 -4.90 1.71
N VAL A 124 9.61 -3.92 2.35
CA VAL A 124 8.74 -4.11 3.50
C VAL A 124 7.56 -3.14 3.43
N TRP A 125 6.38 -3.63 3.81
CA TRP A 125 5.23 -2.80 4.14
C TRP A 125 5.36 -2.31 5.58
N ILE A 126 5.54 -1.01 5.75
CA ILE A 126 5.78 -0.39 7.05
C ILE A 126 4.48 0.32 7.45
N VAL A 127 3.90 -0.12 8.55
CA VAL A 127 2.69 0.45 9.14
C VAL A 127 3.07 1.33 10.32
N ASP A 128 2.58 2.56 10.33
CA ASP A 128 2.72 3.47 11.47
C ASP A 128 1.77 3.09 12.63
N GLU A 129 1.89 3.83 13.73
CA GLU A 129 1.13 3.61 14.96
C GLU A 129 -0.39 3.81 14.76
N GLU A 130 -0.81 4.51 13.69
CA GLU A 130 -2.20 4.81 13.34
C GLU A 130 -2.72 3.99 12.15
N GLU A 131 -2.06 2.85 11.85
CA GLU A 131 -2.45 1.88 10.82
C GLU A 131 -2.22 2.36 9.38
N TYR A 132 -1.48 3.45 9.15
CA TYR A 132 -1.10 3.88 7.81
C TYR A 132 0.14 3.13 7.34
N GLY A 133 -0.05 2.33 6.31
CA GLY A 133 0.97 1.53 5.65
C GLY A 133 1.45 2.13 4.33
N GLN A 134 2.72 1.89 4.02
CA GLN A 134 3.34 2.13 2.72
C GLN A 134 4.51 1.17 2.49
N TYR A 135 4.89 0.97 1.23
CA TYR A 135 6.13 0.27 0.90
C TYR A 135 7.35 1.12 1.25
N GLY A 136 8.35 0.50 1.85
CA GLY A 136 9.65 1.07 2.14
C GLY A 136 10.75 0.01 2.09
N LEU A 137 11.90 0.33 2.67
CA LEU A 137 13.07 -0.55 2.71
C LEU A 137 13.56 -0.76 4.13
N VAL A 138 14.05 -1.97 4.41
CA VAL A 138 14.85 -2.30 5.58
C VAL A 138 16.30 -2.58 5.17
N THR A 139 17.24 -1.87 5.78
CA THR A 139 18.68 -2.11 5.54
C THR A 139 19.14 -3.40 6.22
N ASN A 140 20.30 -3.93 5.85
CA ASN A 140 20.92 -5.08 6.53
C ASN A 140 21.18 -4.86 8.04
N LYS A 141 21.13 -3.61 8.51
CA LYS A 141 21.28 -3.25 9.91
C LYS A 141 19.93 -3.11 10.64
N GLY A 142 18.82 -3.36 9.93
CA GLY A 142 17.47 -3.19 10.46
C GLY A 142 16.97 -1.75 10.48
N GLU A 143 17.63 -0.82 9.77
CA GLU A 143 17.17 0.57 9.67
C GLU A 143 16.05 0.68 8.65
N LEU A 144 15.05 1.53 8.93
CA LEU A 144 13.89 1.71 8.06
C LEU A 144 14.04 2.98 7.21
N TRP A 145 13.74 2.84 5.93
CA TRP A 145 13.57 3.95 5.01
C TRP A 145 12.13 3.96 4.49
N VAL A 146 11.46 5.10 4.62
CA VAL A 146 10.09 5.34 4.13
C VAL A 146 10.11 6.43 3.06
N PRO A 147 9.55 6.19 1.86
CA PRO A 147 9.58 7.17 0.77
C PRO A 147 8.66 8.38 1.03
N HIS A 148 7.54 8.17 1.72
CA HIS A 148 6.56 9.21 2.03
C HIS A 148 6.48 9.38 3.55
N PRO A 149 7.43 10.08 4.19
CA PRO A 149 7.38 10.31 5.64
C PRO A 149 6.12 11.10 6.01
N ARG A 150 5.54 10.78 7.16
CA ARG A 150 4.35 11.46 7.66
C ARG A 150 4.65 12.93 7.97
N PRO A 151 3.88 13.90 7.42
CA PRO A 151 4.02 15.30 7.80
C PRO A 151 3.65 15.51 9.27
N VAL A 152 4.43 16.30 10.00
CA VAL A 152 4.26 16.56 11.45
C VAL A 152 2.85 17.06 11.81
N HIS A 153 2.21 17.79 10.91
CA HIS A 153 0.88 18.37 11.12
C HIS A 153 -0.17 17.78 10.17
N TRP A 154 0.07 16.56 9.66
CA TRP A 154 -0.92 15.90 8.82
C TRP A 154 -2.21 15.65 9.60
N ARG A 155 -3.33 15.96 8.96
CA ARG A 155 -4.67 15.68 9.46
C ARG A 155 -5.33 14.71 8.50
N ASP A 156 -5.98 13.70 9.06
CA ASP A 156 -6.76 12.75 8.27
C ASP A 156 -7.88 13.49 7.54
N HIS A 157 -7.70 13.66 6.22
CA HIS A 157 -8.68 14.31 5.37
C HIS A 157 -9.94 13.44 5.17
N ASN A 158 -9.90 12.16 5.55
CA ASN A 158 -11.04 11.26 5.50
C ASN A 158 -11.96 11.42 6.71
N ALA A 159 -11.42 11.84 7.86
CA ALA A 159 -12.18 12.02 9.11
C ALA A 159 -13.26 13.12 9.02
N ALA A 160 -13.07 14.12 8.16
CA ALA A 160 -14.06 15.18 7.93
C ALA A 160 -15.36 14.67 7.27
N TYR A 161 -15.32 13.48 6.67
CA TYR A 161 -16.45 12.89 5.93
C TYR A 161 -17.13 11.74 6.68
N SER A 162 -16.58 11.31 7.83
CA SER A 162 -17.19 10.29 8.69
C SER A 162 -18.29 10.84 9.61
N ASN A 163 -18.41 12.17 9.72
CA ASN A 163 -19.32 12.88 10.63
C ASN A 163 -20.48 13.63 9.92
N LEU A 164 -20.79 13.28 8.67
CA LEU A 164 -21.91 13.84 7.89
C LEU A 164 -22.76 12.72 7.27
#